data_AF-G5SLR1-F1
#
_entry.id   AF-G5SLR1-F1
#
_cell.length_a   1.000
_cell.length_b   1.000
_cell.length_c   1.000
_cell.angle_alpha   90.00
_cell.angle_beta   90.00
_cell.angle_gamma   90.00
#
_symmetry.space_group_name_H-M   'P 1'
#
loop_
_entity.id
_entity.type
_entity.pdbx_description
1 polymer ?
#
loop_
_entity_poly.entity_id
_entity_poly.type
_entity_poly.pdbx_seq_one_letter_code
_entity_poly.pdbx_strand_id
1 'polypeptide(L)'
;MIDFDEYIRQGEPQKREKSYAWQTAIGLQAVDGLKPSDYLIETARKDIEGEITFNEAKQLIRSYYQSKASRTPEDSETYEADTASTHIRQLLTEKTFAFTLVGLTSIHRRIFEGIFKFAGQIRDYNITKKE
;
A
#
# COMPACT_ATOMS: atom_id res chain seq x y z
N MET A 1 -16.41 2.68 -3.71
CA MET A 1 -15.36 3.71 -3.77
C MET A 1 -14.96 3.97 -2.34
N ILE A 2 -13.71 3.69 -1.96
CA ILE A 2 -13.20 3.99 -0.62
C ILE A 2 -12.99 5.50 -0.60
N ASP A 3 -13.96 6.20 -0.03
CA ASP A 3 -14.05 7.63 -0.23
C ASP A 3 -13.38 8.39 0.91
N PHE A 4 -12.09 8.70 0.73
CA PHE A 4 -11.37 9.66 1.55
C PHE A 4 -11.54 11.09 1.04
N ASP A 5 -12.40 11.35 0.03
CA ASP A 5 -12.56 12.68 -0.57
C ASP A 5 -13.03 13.72 0.44
N GLU A 6 -13.78 13.32 1.46
CA GLU A 6 -14.20 14.21 2.55
C GLU A 6 -12.98 14.88 3.20
N TYR A 7 -11.95 14.09 3.51
CA TYR A 7 -10.69 14.59 4.08
C TYR A 7 -9.90 15.45 3.09
N ILE A 8 -9.98 15.15 1.79
CA ILE A 8 -9.24 15.88 0.76
C ILE A 8 -9.86 17.26 0.50
N ARG A 9 -11.19 17.35 0.58
CA ARG A 9 -11.94 18.58 0.29
C ARG A 9 -11.98 19.55 1.48
N GLN A 10 -12.00 19.05 2.72
CA GLN A 10 -12.31 19.88 3.90
C GLN A 10 -11.37 19.66 5.10
N GLY A 11 -10.39 18.76 5.01
CA GLY A 11 -9.48 18.45 6.12
C GLY A 11 -8.35 19.46 6.31
N GLU A 12 -7.80 19.49 7.53
CA GLU A 12 -6.54 20.18 7.82
C GLU A 12 -5.40 19.70 6.89
N PRO A 13 -4.37 20.52 6.62
CA PRO A 13 -3.31 20.18 5.65
C PRO A 13 -2.69 18.79 5.88
N GLN A 14 -2.43 18.45 7.14
CA GLN A 14 -1.84 17.15 7.50
C GLN A 14 -2.78 15.97 7.24
N LYS A 15 -4.09 16.13 7.51
CA LYS A 15 -5.09 15.10 7.21
C LYS A 15 -5.20 14.90 5.70
N ARG A 16 -5.25 16.01 4.95
CA ARG A 16 -5.28 15.98 3.47
C ARG A 16 -4.09 15.25 2.86
N GLU A 17 -2.87 15.50 3.34
CA GLU A 17 -1.67 14.79 2.89
C GLU A 17 -1.73 13.29 3.17
N LYS A 18 -2.14 12.91 4.38
CA LYS A 18 -2.32 11.48 4.74
C LYS A 18 -3.38 10.81 3.89
N SER A 19 -4.53 11.47 3.70
CA SER A 19 -5.64 10.96 2.89
C SER A 19 -5.23 10.77 1.43
N TYR A 20 -4.50 11.73 0.86
CA TYR A 20 -3.99 11.60 -0.49
C TYR A 20 -3.04 10.40 -0.63
N ALA A 21 -2.12 10.22 0.33
CA ALA A 21 -1.19 9.10 0.32
C ALA A 21 -1.91 7.75 0.45
N TRP A 22 -2.87 7.61 1.36
CA TRP A 22 -3.66 6.40 1.53
C TRP A 22 -4.56 6.11 0.32
N GLN A 23 -5.29 7.10 -0.18
CA GLN A 23 -6.16 6.95 -1.35
C GLN A 23 -5.37 6.51 -2.58
N THR A 24 -4.21 7.13 -2.81
CA THR A 24 -3.33 6.76 -3.93
C THR A 24 -2.82 5.32 -3.78
N ALA A 25 -2.30 4.97 -2.61
CA ALA A 25 -1.73 3.65 -2.37
C ALA A 25 -2.76 2.53 -2.52
N ILE A 26 -3.95 2.72 -1.97
CA ILE A 26 -5.10 1.80 -2.05
C ILE A 26 -5.64 1.74 -3.48
N GLY A 27 -5.81 2.89 -4.13
CA GLY A 27 -6.33 2.97 -5.49
C GLY A 27 -5.46 2.27 -6.53
N LEU A 28 -4.14 2.29 -6.34
CA LEU A 28 -3.19 1.61 -7.24
C LEU A 28 -3.37 0.09 -7.27
N GLN A 29 -3.94 -0.53 -6.23
CA GLN A 29 -4.15 -1.99 -6.19
C GLN A 29 -5.20 -2.45 -7.22
N ALA A 30 -6.15 -1.58 -7.58
CA ALA A 30 -7.17 -1.90 -8.56
C ALA A 30 -6.61 -2.13 -9.98
N VAL A 31 -5.38 -1.67 -10.26
CA VAL A 31 -4.67 -1.90 -11.54
C VAL A 31 -4.44 -3.39 -11.79
N ASP A 32 -4.23 -4.16 -10.72
CA ASP A 32 -4.03 -5.60 -10.74
C ASP A 32 -5.33 -6.37 -10.40
N GLY A 33 -6.46 -5.67 -10.33
CA GLY A 33 -7.76 -6.24 -9.96
C GLY A 33 -7.88 -6.60 -8.48
N LEU A 34 -6.88 -6.24 -7.67
CA LEU A 34 -6.83 -6.56 -6.24
C LEU A 34 -7.75 -5.65 -5.43
N LYS A 35 -8.30 -6.20 -4.36
CA LYS A 35 -9.16 -5.49 -3.41
C LYS A 35 -8.52 -5.49 -2.03
N PRO A 36 -8.22 -4.31 -1.47
CA PRO A 36 -7.77 -4.19 -0.09
C PRO A 36 -8.84 -4.65 0.91
N SER A 37 -8.42 -5.06 2.11
CA SER A 37 -9.33 -5.45 3.17
C SER A 37 -10.01 -4.25 3.83
N ASP A 38 -11.21 -4.46 4.38
CA ASP A 38 -11.86 -3.47 5.25
C ASP A 38 -10.98 -3.08 6.44
N TYR A 39 -10.16 -4.03 6.94
CA TYR A 39 -9.23 -3.77 8.04
C TYR A 39 -8.17 -2.73 7.68
N LEU A 40 -7.65 -2.76 6.44
CA LEU A 40 -6.76 -1.71 5.94
C LEU A 40 -7.47 -0.36 5.89
N ILE A 41 -8.72 -0.32 5.39
CA ILE A 41 -9.46 0.93 5.23
C ILE A 41 -9.70 1.60 6.58
N GLU A 42 -10.12 0.83 7.57
CA GLU A 42 -10.32 1.34 8.93
C GLU A 42 -9.01 1.76 9.58
N THR A 43 -7.93 1.01 9.36
CA THR A 43 -6.59 1.38 9.85
C THR A 43 -6.09 2.69 9.23
N ALA A 44 -6.32 2.89 7.92
CA ALA A 44 -5.99 4.12 7.21
C ALA A 44 -6.78 5.31 7.75
N ARG A 45 -8.09 5.16 8.01
CA ARG A 45 -8.93 6.20 8.65
C ARG A 45 -8.33 6.63 9.99
N LYS A 46 -7.94 5.69 10.85
CA LYS A 46 -7.33 6.00 12.15
C LYS A 46 -6.02 6.78 12.02
N ASP A 47 -5.16 6.45 11.05
CA ASP A 47 -3.94 7.24 10.77
C ASP A 47 -4.29 8.64 10.26
N ILE A 48 -5.26 8.76 9.34
CA ILE A 48 -5.73 10.05 8.80
C ILE A 48 -6.26 10.95 9.92
N GLU A 49 -7.06 10.41 10.83
CA GLU A 49 -7.62 11.14 11.97
C GLU A 49 -6.58 11.49 13.04
N GLY A 50 -5.42 10.82 13.02
CA GLY A 50 -4.37 10.99 14.01
C GLY A 50 -4.61 10.21 15.30
N GLU A 51 -5.54 9.26 15.31
CA GLU A 51 -5.77 8.33 16.43
C GLU A 51 -4.59 7.38 16.62
N ILE A 52 -3.92 7.04 15.52
CA ILE A 52 -2.68 6.25 15.50
C ILE A 52 -1.64 6.94 14.61
N THR A 53 -0.39 6.63 14.88
CA THR A 53 0.73 6.95 14.00
C THR A 53 0.79 5.96 12.83
N PHE A 54 1.46 6.36 11.75
CA PHE A 54 1.71 5.46 10.64
C PHE A 54 2.49 4.19 11.03
N ASN A 55 3.42 4.30 11.98
CA ASN A 55 4.18 3.15 12.44
C ASN A 55 3.27 2.15 13.16
N GLU A 56 2.32 2.63 13.97
CA GLU A 56 1.31 1.78 14.60
C GLU A 56 0.38 1.16 13.55
N ALA A 57 -0.09 1.94 12.56
CA ALA A 57 -0.86 1.42 11.44
C ALA A 57 -0.12 0.26 10.73
N LYS A 58 1.17 0.45 10.43
CA LYS A 58 2.01 -0.60 9.82
C LYS A 58 2.13 -1.85 10.70
N GLN A 59 2.28 -1.69 12.01
CA GLN A 59 2.32 -2.84 12.93
C GLN A 59 0.97 -3.55 13.06
N LEU A 60 -0.14 -2.82 13.04
CA LEU A 60 -1.49 -3.39 13.07
C LEU A 60 -1.74 -4.28 11.84
N ILE A 61 -1.44 -3.77 10.63
CA ILE A 61 -1.55 -4.57 9.39
C ILE A 61 -0.67 -5.82 9.45
N ARG A 62 0.59 -5.67 9.89
CA ARG A 62 1.50 -6.81 10.04
C ARG A 62 0.94 -7.86 11.01
N SER A 63 0.46 -7.42 12.16
CA SER A 63 -0.04 -8.32 13.22
C SER A 63 -1.32 -9.04 12.78
N TYR A 64 -2.22 -8.33 12.08
CA TYR A 64 -3.43 -8.89 11.50
C TYR A 64 -3.11 -10.13 10.64
N TYR A 65 -2.16 -10.02 9.71
CA TYR A 65 -1.78 -11.13 8.85
C TYR A 65 -0.92 -12.21 9.53
N GLN A 66 -0.14 -11.87 10.55
CA GLN A 66 0.58 -12.87 11.35
C GLN A 66 -0.37 -13.77 12.16
N SER A 67 -1.50 -13.22 12.61
CA SER A 67 -2.51 -13.93 13.40
C SER A 67 -3.50 -14.76 12.57
N LYS A 68 -3.57 -14.52 11.25
CA LYS A 68 -4.55 -15.17 10.36
C LYS A 68 -4.13 -16.62 10.11
N ALA A 69 -4.98 -17.56 10.55
CA ALA A 69 -4.72 -18.99 10.41
C ALA A 69 -5.06 -19.55 9.02
N SER A 70 -5.98 -18.91 8.30
CA SER A 70 -6.43 -19.32 6.96
C SER A 70 -5.54 -18.73 5.87
N ARG A 71 -5.20 -19.55 4.87
CA ARG A 71 -4.39 -19.17 3.69
C ARG A 71 -5.09 -19.61 2.41
N THR A 72 -6.19 -18.94 2.08
CA THR A 72 -6.82 -19.08 0.76
C THR A 72 -6.08 -18.23 -0.30
N PRO A 73 -6.29 -18.49 -1.60
CA PRO A 73 -5.78 -17.61 -2.65
C PRO A 73 -6.27 -16.16 -2.50
N GLU A 74 -7.54 -15.97 -2.13
CA GLU A 74 -8.15 -14.66 -1.87
C GLU A 74 -7.50 -13.95 -0.65
N ASP A 75 -7.14 -14.71 0.39
CA ASP A 75 -6.35 -14.20 1.51
C ASP A 75 -4.96 -13.68 1.05
N SER A 76 -4.36 -14.33 0.06
CA SER A 76 -3.05 -13.94 -0.50
C SER A 76 -3.16 -12.66 -1.34
N GLU A 77 -4.18 -12.54 -2.18
CA GLU A 77 -4.44 -11.34 -2.99
C GLU A 77 -4.76 -10.13 -2.11
N THR A 78 -5.56 -10.33 -1.05
CA THR A 78 -5.88 -9.29 -0.08
C THR A 78 -4.65 -8.89 0.73
N TYR A 79 -3.83 -9.87 1.14
CA TYR A 79 -2.54 -9.64 1.82
C TYR A 79 -1.58 -8.80 0.98
N GLU A 80 -1.46 -9.13 -0.31
CA GLU A 80 -0.68 -8.36 -1.26
C GLU A 80 -1.17 -6.92 -1.34
N ALA A 81 -2.47 -6.72 -1.58
CA ALA A 81 -3.08 -5.39 -1.70
C ALA A 81 -2.82 -4.53 -0.45
N ASP A 82 -3.02 -5.07 0.75
CA ASP A 82 -2.85 -4.35 2.00
C ASP A 82 -1.40 -4.00 2.29
N THR A 83 -0.51 -4.98 2.08
CA THR A 83 0.92 -4.81 2.36
C THR A 83 1.54 -3.84 1.37
N ALA A 84 1.25 -3.99 0.07
CA ALA A 84 1.72 -3.09 -0.98
C ALA A 84 1.19 -1.68 -0.76
N SER A 85 -0.09 -1.51 -0.41
CA SER A 85 -0.67 -0.18 -0.08
C SER A 85 0.06 0.47 1.09
N THR A 86 0.34 -0.28 2.15
CA THR A 86 1.08 0.23 3.32
C THR A 86 2.49 0.69 2.93
N HIS A 87 3.18 -0.06 2.08
CA HIS A 87 4.52 0.30 1.62
C HIS A 87 4.52 1.50 0.65
N ILE A 88 3.56 1.56 -0.27
CA ILE A 88 3.39 2.71 -1.18
C ILE A 88 3.07 3.97 -0.40
N ARG A 89 2.16 3.90 0.58
CA ARG A 89 1.88 5.03 1.50
C ARG A 89 3.17 5.52 2.13
N GLN A 90 4.00 4.62 2.68
CA GLN A 90 5.28 5.00 3.27
C GLN A 90 6.16 5.77 2.28
N LEU A 91 6.32 5.24 1.07
CA LEU A 91 7.11 5.84 0.00
C LEU A 91 6.60 7.22 -0.41
N LEU A 92 5.27 7.42 -0.50
CA LEU A 92 4.68 8.71 -0.90
C LEU A 92 4.95 9.84 0.10
N THR A 93 5.28 9.51 1.36
CA THR A 93 5.67 10.50 2.36
C THR A 93 7.15 10.89 2.33
N GLU A 94 7.95 10.22 1.48
CA GLU A 94 9.36 10.52 1.33
C GLU A 94 9.59 11.63 0.30
N LYS A 95 10.50 12.56 0.61
CA LYS A 95 10.77 13.75 -0.23
C LYS A 95 11.76 13.49 -1.37
N THR A 96 12.30 12.29 -1.47
CA THR A 96 13.41 11.98 -2.37
C THR A 96 13.02 10.88 -3.35
N PHE A 97 13.20 11.14 -4.63
CA PHE A 97 13.04 10.18 -5.71
C PHE A 97 14.26 10.23 -6.62
N ALA A 98 14.84 9.08 -6.91
CA ALA A 98 15.96 8.95 -7.84
C ALA A 98 15.50 8.21 -9.09
N PHE A 99 15.39 8.92 -10.22
CA PHE A 99 15.00 8.31 -11.49
C PHE A 99 16.19 7.63 -12.17
N THR A 100 16.60 6.51 -11.60
CA THR A 100 17.71 5.66 -12.07
C THR A 100 17.32 4.20 -11.95
N LEU A 101 18.04 3.30 -12.64
CA LEU A 101 17.79 1.86 -12.52
C LEU A 101 17.88 1.35 -11.07
N VAL A 102 18.86 1.83 -10.33
CA VAL A 102 19.04 1.51 -8.90
C VAL A 102 17.87 2.05 -8.07
N GLY A 103 17.41 3.28 -8.36
CA GLY A 103 16.26 3.87 -7.69
C GLY A 103 14.96 3.09 -7.94
N LEU A 104 14.68 2.73 -9.20
CA LEU A 104 13.47 2.00 -9.58
C LEU A 104 13.44 0.59 -8.98
N THR A 105 14.56 -0.14 -9.04
CA THR A 105 14.67 -1.48 -8.42
C THR A 105 14.56 -1.40 -6.89
N SER A 106 15.08 -0.34 -6.26
CA SER A 106 14.90 -0.10 -4.83
C SER A 106 13.44 0.17 -4.46
N ILE A 107 12.72 0.98 -5.25
CA ILE A 107 11.29 1.24 -5.01
C ILE A 107 10.50 -0.06 -5.15
N HIS A 108 10.73 -0.82 -6.22
CA HIS A 108 10.08 -2.13 -6.40
C HIS A 108 10.38 -3.07 -5.23
N ARG A 109 11.62 -3.11 -4.72
CA ARG A 109 11.95 -3.92 -3.55
C ARG A 109 11.10 -3.50 -2.36
N ARG A 110 11.01 -2.21 -2.07
CA ARG A 110 10.33 -1.67 -0.90
C ARG A 110 8.82 -1.84 -0.95
N ILE A 111 8.21 -1.76 -2.15
CA ILE A 111 6.78 -2.02 -2.31
C ILE A 111 6.47 -3.50 -2.03
N PHE A 112 7.27 -4.41 -2.60
CA PHE A 112 6.95 -5.84 -2.62
C PHE A 112 7.75 -6.70 -1.63
N GLU A 113 8.49 -6.08 -0.72
CA GLU A 113 9.24 -6.78 0.33
C GLU A 113 8.27 -7.59 1.20
N GLY A 114 8.58 -8.87 1.42
CA GLY A 114 7.71 -9.79 2.16
C GLY A 114 6.51 -10.33 1.35
N ILE A 115 6.19 -9.73 0.20
CA ILE A 115 5.13 -10.19 -0.72
C ILE A 115 5.72 -11.13 -1.78
N PHE A 116 6.76 -10.66 -2.49
CA PHE A 116 7.39 -11.42 -3.57
C PHE A 116 8.86 -11.72 -3.29
N LYS A 117 9.29 -12.95 -3.61
CA LYS A 117 10.70 -13.36 -3.50
C LYS A 117 11.63 -12.59 -4.45
N PHE A 118 11.08 -12.09 -5.56
CA PHE A 118 11.81 -11.35 -6.58
C PHE A 118 11.76 -9.82 -6.39
N ALA A 119 11.36 -9.33 -5.21
CA ALA A 119 11.25 -7.90 -4.94
C ALA A 119 12.56 -7.14 -5.25
N GLY A 120 12.52 -6.26 -6.25
CA GLY A 120 13.66 -5.47 -6.72
C GLY A 120 14.54 -6.16 -7.77
N GLN A 121 14.10 -7.28 -8.33
CA GLN A 121 14.76 -7.96 -9.44
C GLN A 121 14.14 -7.54 -10.77
N ILE A 122 14.98 -7.41 -11.80
CA ILE A 122 14.53 -7.16 -13.17
C ILE A 122 14.23 -8.51 -13.79
N ARG A 123 13.03 -8.66 -14.35
CA ARG A 123 12.66 -9.86 -15.12
C ARG A 123 13.62 -10.08 -16.30
N ASP A 124 13.86 -11.34 -16.63
CA ASP A 124 14.72 -11.79 -17.74
C ASP A 124 13.91 -12.45 -18.88
N TYR A 125 12.58 -12.41 -18.80
CA TYR A 125 11.66 -12.95 -19.81
C TYR A 125 10.66 -11.89 -20.29
N ASN A 126 10.05 -12.15 -21.45
CA ASN A 126 9.02 -11.29 -22.05
C ASN A 126 7.63 -11.55 -21.48
N ILE A 127 6.80 -10.51 -21.42
CA ILE A 127 5.39 -10.59 -20.99
C ILE A 127 4.47 -10.00 -22.05
N THR A 128 3.22 -10.46 -22.06
CA THR A 128 2.14 -9.93 -22.90
C THR A 128 0.93 -9.65 -22.01
N LYS A 129 0.33 -8.46 -22.13
CA LYS A 129 -0.95 -8.13 -21.49
C LYS A 129 -2.03 -8.11 -22.57
N LYS A 130 -3.19 -8.71 -22.32
CA LYS A 130 -4.35 -8.51 -23.21
C LYS A 130 -4.79 -7.05 -23.04
N GLU A 131 -4.93 -6.33 -24.15
CA GLU A 131 -5.56 -5.00 -24.18
C GLU A 131 -7.02 -5.08 -23.73
#